data_AF-A0A3E0IYK1-F1
#
_entry.id   AF-A0A3E0IYK1-F1
#
_cell.length_a   1.000
_cell.length_b   1.000
_cell.length_c   1.000
_cell.angle_alpha   90.00
_cell.angle_beta   90.00
_cell.angle_gamma   90.00
#
_symmetry.space_group_name_H-M   'P 1'
#
loop_
_entity.id
_entity.type
_entity.pdbx_description
1 polymer ?
#
loop_
_entity_poly.entity_id
_entity_poly.type
_entity_poly.pdbx_seq_one_letter_code
_entity_poly.pdbx_strand_id
1 'polypeptide(L)' 'VYTIGEYSKAISDAVDKQYPSIETHHFTEKQTLSHHVRKKLTADTVVLIKASRGMKLEELLENLVD' A
#
# COMPACT_ATOMS: atom_id res chain seq x y z
N VAL A 1 5.10 2.33 4.34
CA VAL A 1 3.70 2.78 4.24
C VAL A 1 3.34 2.98 2.78
N TYR A 2 2.36 2.23 2.28
CA TYR A 2 1.91 2.37 0.89
C TYR A 2 0.51 2.94 0.84
N THR A 3 0.30 3.92 -0.03
CA THR A 3 -0.95 4.67 -0.15
C THR A 3 -1.50 4.50 -1.57
N ILE A 4 -2.83 4.48 -1.70
CA ILE A 4 -3.47 4.37 -3.01
C ILE A 4 -4.65 5.33 -3.14
N GLY A 5 -4.72 6.00 -4.30
CA GLY A 5 -5.77 6.94 -4.68
C GLY A 5 -5.41 8.41 -4.45
N GLU A 6 -5.93 9.28 -5.30
CA GLU A 6 -5.54 10.69 -5.49
C GLU A 6 -5.14 11.45 -4.20
N TYR A 7 -6.02 11.48 -3.20
CA TYR A 7 -5.80 12.27 -1.99
C TYR A 7 -4.84 11.62 -0.98
N SER A 8 -4.63 10.31 -1.08
CA SER A 8 -3.81 9.56 -0.11
C SER A 8 -2.31 9.82 -0.27
N LYS A 9 -1.87 10.41 -1.39
CA LYS A 9 -0.48 10.83 -1.59
C LYS A 9 0.01 11.76 -0.48
N ALA A 10 -0.87 12.62 0.04
CA ALA A 10 -0.54 13.52 1.15
C ALA A 10 -0.06 12.77 2.41
N ILE A 11 -0.53 11.53 2.62
CA ILE A 11 -0.11 10.70 3.75
C ILE A 11 1.32 10.21 3.56
N SER A 12 1.66 9.68 2.38
CA SER A 12 3.04 9.24 2.10
C SER A 12 4.02 10.41 2.16
N ASP A 13 3.64 11.56 1.61
CA ASP A 13 4.48 12.76 1.61
C ASP A 13 4.71 13.27 3.05
N ALA A 14 3.68 13.24 3.91
CA ALA A 14 3.81 13.63 5.30
C ALA A 14 4.68 12.64 6.11
N VAL A 15 4.52 11.33 5.89
CA VAL A 15 5.33 10.31 6.56
C VAL A 15 6.78 10.38 6.11
N ASP A 16 7.06 10.51 4.81
CA ASP A 16 8.42 10.65 4.29
C ASP A 16 9.13 11.88 4.87
N LYS A 17 8.42 13.02 4.94
CA LYS A 17 8.94 14.26 5.52
C LYS A 17 9.22 14.14 7.03
N GLN A 18 8.34 13.49 7.80
CA GLN A 18 8.44 13.45 9.26
C GLN A 18 9.29 12.26 9.74
N TYR A 19 9.33 11.17 8.99
CA TYR A 19 9.96 9.90 9.34
C TYR A 19 10.66 9.29 8.11
N PRO A 20 11.77 9.88 7.63
CA PRO A 20 12.43 9.48 6.38
C PRO A 20 13.00 8.05 6.38
N SER A 21 13.10 7.41 7.55
CA SER A 21 13.47 6.01 7.67
C SER A 21 12.32 5.03 7.33
N ILE A 22 11.07 5.51 7.31
CA ILE A 22 9.91 4.71 6.91
C ILE A 22 9.80 4.76 5.40
N GLU A 23 10.03 3.64 4.72
CA GLU A 23 9.83 3.55 3.28
C GLU A 23 8.37 3.88 2.93
N THR A 24 8.16 4.86 2.04
CA THR A 24 6.82 5.22 1.55
C THR A 24 6.74 5.16 0.03
N HIS A 25 5.57 4.74 -0.48
CA HIS A 25 5.26 4.76 -1.91
C HIS A 25 3.78 5.05 -2.12
N HIS A 26 3.48 5.85 -3.14
CA HIS A 26 2.12 6.17 -3.55
C HIS A 26 1.78 5.50 -4.88
N PHE A 27 0.55 5.01 -5.00
CA PHE A 27 0.02 4.34 -6.18
C PHE A 27 -1.34 4.94 -6.57
N THR A 28 -1.67 4.89 -7.85
CA THR A 28 -3.02 5.19 -8.35
C THR A 28 -3.74 3.93 -8.83
N GLU A 29 -2.99 2.86 -9.12
CA GLU A 29 -3.49 1.60 -9.64
C GLU A 29 -3.27 0.44 -8.67
N LYS A 30 -4.35 -0.33 -8.42
CA LYS A 30 -4.33 -1.48 -7.49
C LYS A 30 -3.34 -2.56 -7.93
N GLN A 31 -3.29 -2.86 -9.22
CA GLN A 31 -2.41 -3.90 -9.77
C GLN A 31 -0.93 -3.56 -9.58
N THR A 32 -0.56 -2.29 -9.73
CA THR A 32 0.82 -1.84 -9.51
C THR A 32 1.19 -1.94 -8.02
N LEU A 33 0.27 -1.56 -7.13
CA LEU A 33 0.45 -1.71 -5.69
C LEU A 33 0.61 -3.18 -5.28
N SER A 34 -0.27 -4.08 -5.74
CA SER A 34 -0.19 -5.50 -5.39
C SER A 34 1.13 -6.13 -5.87
N HIS A 35 1.53 -5.86 -7.11
CA HIS A 35 2.79 -6.36 -7.66
C HIS A 35 4.02 -5.85 -6.88
N HIS A 36 3.99 -4.60 -6.43
CA HIS A 36 5.06 -4.03 -5.60
C HIS A 36 5.11 -4.68 -4.22
N VAL A 37 3.96 -4.80 -3.55
CA VAL A 37 3.87 -5.42 -2.21
C VAL A 37 4.29 -6.88 -2.25
N ARG A 38 3.84 -7.66 -3.25
CA ARG A 38 4.16 -9.09 -3.40
C ARG A 38 5.67 -9.35 -3.40
N LYS A 39 6.46 -8.48 -4.02
CA LYS A 39 7.93 -8.60 -4.06
C LYS A 39 8.60 -8.43 -2.69
N LYS A 40 7.90 -7.87 -1.71
CA LYS A 40 8.39 -7.60 -0.36
C LYS A 40 7.87 -8.59 0.67
N LEU A 41 6.89 -9.43 0.30
CA LEU A 41 6.31 -10.40 1.22
C LEU A 41 7.26 -11.58 1.44
N THR A 42 7.38 -11.97 2.69
CA THR A 42 8.00 -13.22 3.15
C THR A 42 7.01 -13.92 4.08
N ALA A 43 7.31 -15.15 4.50
CA ALA A 43 6.47 -15.89 5.44
C ALA A 43 6.26 -15.16 6.79
N ASP A 44 7.20 -14.29 7.18
CA ASP A 44 7.18 -13.56 8.45
C ASP A 44 6.58 -12.14 8.31
N THR A 45 6.14 -11.75 7.11
CA THR A 45 5.64 -10.41 6.86
C THR A 45 4.17 -10.28 7.29
N VAL A 46 3.90 -9.35 8.21
CA VAL A 46 2.52 -8.96 8.56
C VAL A 46 2.13 -7.71 7.78
N VAL A 47 1.01 -7.79 7.05
CA VAL A 47 0.46 -6.66 6.28
C VAL A 47 -0.85 -6.19 6.92
N LEU A 48 -0.91 -4.90 7.25
CA LEU A 48 -2.16 -4.23 7.63
C LEU A 48 -2.74 -3.50 6.42
N ILE A 49 -3.94 -3.89 6.00
CA ILE A 49 -4.69 -3.22 4.93
C ILE A 49 -5.87 -2.48 5.57
N LYS A 50 -6.04 -1.21 5.23
CA LYS A 50 -7.15 -0.39 5.72
C LYS A 50 -7.66 0.54 4.65
N ALA A 51 -8.98 0.56 4.45
CA ALA A 51 -9.67 1.57 3.66
C ALA A 51 -11.18 1.63 3.94
N SER A 52 -11.82 2.66 3.41
CA SER A 52 -13.27 2.74 3.32
C SER A 52 -13.81 1.69 2.34
N ARG A 53 -15.01 1.16 2.61
CA ARG A 53 -15.63 0.09 1.81
C ARG A 53 -15.67 0.38 0.29
N GLY A 54 -15.94 1.63 -0.10
CA GLY A 54 -16.03 2.01 -1.52
C GLY A 54 -14.74 1.81 -2.31
N MET A 55 -13.59 1.69 -1.64
CA MET A 55 -12.31 1.47 -2.30
C MET A 55 -12.12 0.02 -2.76
N LYS A 56 -12.87 -0.93 -2.19
CA LYS A 56 -12.78 -2.36 -2.48
C LYS A 56 -11.33 -2.86 -2.44
N LEU A 57 -10.61 -2.52 -1.38
CA LEU A 57 -9.18 -2.80 -1.27
C LEU A 57 -8.88 -4.28 -0.98
N GLU A 58 -9.90 -5.03 -0.59
CA GLU A 58 -9.92 -6.49 -0.57
C GLU A 58 -9.56 -7.11 -1.94
N GLU A 59 -9.84 -6.45 -3.06
CA GLU A 59 -9.45 -6.90 -4.42
C GLU A 59 -7.92 -6.98 -4.59
N LEU A 60 -7.12 -6.30 -3.74
CA LEU A 60 -5.67 -6.49 -3.75
C LEU A 60 -5.26 -7.88 -3.29
N LEU A 61 -6.03 -8.49 -2.39
CA LEU A 61 -5.67 -9.77 -1.77
C LEU A 61 -5.59 -10.88 -2.81
N GLU A 62 -6.48 -10.88 -3.81
CA GLU A 62 -6.48 -11.81 -4.94
C GLU A 62 -5.11 -11.88 -5.63
N ASN A 63 -4.38 -10.76 -5.70
CA ASN A 63 -3.07 -10.70 -6.35
C ASN A 63 -1.88 -10.87 -5.39
N LEU A 64 -2.13 -10.98 -4.08
CA LEU A 64 -1.09 -11.00 -3.04
C LEU A 64 -0.87 -12.39 -2.45
N VAL A 65 -1.92 -13.21 -2.32
CA VAL A 65 -1.86 -14.53 -1.67
C VAL A 65 -1.95 -15.72 -2.64
N ASP A 66 -1.99 -15.47 -3.94
CA ASP A 66 -1.92 -16.48 -5.00
C ASP A 66 -0.48 -16.82 -5.44
#